data_AF-H1W4J6-F1
#
_entry.id   AF-H1W4J6-F1
#
_cell.length_a   1.000
_cell.length_b   1.000
_cell.length_c   1.000
_cell.angle_alpha   90.00
_cell.angle_beta   90.00
_cell.angle_gamma   90.00
#
_symmetry.space_group_name_H-M   'P 1'
#
loop_
_entity.id
_entity.type
_entity.pdbx_description
1 polymer ?
#
loop_
_entity_poly.entity_id
_entity_poly.type
_entity_poly.pdbx_seq_one_letter_code
_entity_poly.pdbx_strand_id
1 'polypeptide(L)'
;MRIPIQQLALTALLLHSTNGAPAGLLDTVGAVTKLLALPANYVQLLAGVLGTKPPTGAKVLNAAELQKKLGAIWNTGGGTGDFYGKVQRQISQGIIPSGLLSSFQGLLGTGLLGSLDLAGNANKLVAPINAIDSINNNNPRNPAKAIWPRKDPADAPYTLTESQLRQVIFIPQTFTYGTKPPVIFIPGTGVYGGETFSPNLLKLLSNVPYADPVWLNIPGALLNDAQINSEYVAYAINYINGITNKNSSIISWSQGGLDTQWAFTFWPSTRSAVSDFFPVSPDFHGTVLANVL
;
A
#
# COMPACT_ATOMS: atom_id res chain seq x y z
N MET A 1 -32.62 12.08 0.87
CA MET A 1 -32.95 13.44 0.40
C MET A 1 -32.56 14.44 1.49
N ARG A 2 -31.43 15.16 1.30
CA ARG A 2 -30.85 16.31 2.04
C ARG A 2 -29.41 16.51 1.48
N ILE A 3 -29.29 16.89 0.21
CA ILE A 3 -29.02 18.22 -0.40
C ILE A 3 -27.50 18.62 -0.41
N PRO A 4 -26.88 18.75 -1.60
CA PRO A 4 -25.45 19.11 -1.85
C PRO A 4 -24.98 20.52 -1.43
N ILE A 5 -25.84 21.35 -0.84
CA ILE A 5 -25.52 22.75 -0.53
C ILE A 5 -24.60 22.88 0.71
N GLN A 6 -24.61 21.88 1.60
CA GLN A 6 -23.74 21.88 2.79
C GLN A 6 -22.26 21.59 2.45
N GLN A 7 -21.97 20.89 1.34
CA GLN A 7 -20.59 20.70 0.88
C GLN A 7 -20.02 21.99 0.27
N LEU A 8 -20.84 22.83 -0.38
CA LEU A 8 -20.38 24.12 -0.91
C LEU A 8 -20.07 25.12 0.21
N ALA A 9 -20.82 25.08 1.32
CA ALA A 9 -20.56 25.89 2.50
C ALA A 9 -19.28 25.46 3.24
N LEU A 10 -18.96 24.16 3.24
CA LEU A 10 -17.73 23.64 3.85
C LEU A 10 -16.48 24.06 3.07
N THR A 11 -16.54 24.06 1.74
CA THR A 11 -15.45 24.57 0.87
C THR A 11 -15.22 26.07 1.03
N ALA A 12 -16.28 26.85 1.30
CA ALA A 12 -16.17 28.29 1.55
C ALA A 12 -15.68 28.64 2.97
N LEU A 13 -15.98 27.80 3.98
CA LEU A 13 -15.48 27.96 5.35
C LEU A 13 -13.98 27.61 5.47
N LEU A 14 -13.53 26.57 4.74
CA LEU A 14 -12.12 26.14 4.70
C LEU A 14 -11.18 27.19 4.09
N LEU A 15 -11.71 28.12 3.28
CA LEU A 15 -10.95 29.24 2.71
C LEU A 15 -10.76 30.43 3.69
N HIS A 16 -11.36 30.42 4.89
CA HIS A 16 -11.35 31.58 5.80
C HIS A 16 -10.92 31.32 7.26
N SER A 17 -10.73 30.08 7.72
CA SER A 17 -10.28 29.85 9.10
C SER A 17 -8.75 29.84 9.21
N THR A 18 -8.16 31.03 9.27
CA THR A 18 -6.81 31.24 9.79
C THR A 18 -6.78 30.99 11.30
N ASN A 19 -5.70 30.33 11.74
CA ASN A 19 -5.22 30.20 13.12
C ASN A 19 -6.01 29.29 14.08
N GLY A 20 -5.30 28.29 14.65
CA GLY A 20 -5.69 27.72 15.95
C GLY A 20 -5.08 26.37 16.33
N ALA A 21 -3.91 26.40 16.99
CA ALA A 21 -3.45 25.46 18.04
C ALA A 21 -2.99 24.03 17.66
N PRO A 22 -2.37 23.26 18.60
CA PRO A 22 -1.25 23.57 19.49
C PRO A 22 -0.07 22.57 19.32
N ALA A 23 1.07 22.90 19.92
CA ALA A 23 2.29 22.10 19.94
C ALA A 23 2.18 20.85 20.84
N GLY A 24 2.95 19.80 20.51
CA GLY A 24 3.33 18.74 21.45
C GLY A 24 3.05 17.31 20.99
N LEU A 25 3.89 16.76 20.10
CA LEU A 25 4.07 15.29 19.98
C LEU A 25 5.45 14.89 19.44
N LEU A 26 6.38 15.85 19.27
CA LEU A 26 7.72 15.62 18.73
C LEU A 26 8.84 15.74 19.76
N ASP A 27 8.54 15.86 21.06
CA ASP A 27 9.55 16.01 22.11
C ASP A 27 10.26 14.70 22.51
N THR A 28 9.95 13.56 21.89
CA THR A 28 10.56 12.26 22.25
C THR A 28 11.34 11.58 21.14
N VAL A 29 11.87 12.33 20.17
CA VAL A 29 12.75 11.80 19.09
C VAL A 29 14.06 11.15 19.62
N GLY A 30 14.37 11.26 20.92
CA GLY A 30 15.51 10.59 21.55
C GLY A 30 15.38 9.06 21.75
N ALA A 31 14.21 8.46 21.56
CA ALA A 31 14.00 7.03 21.84
C ALA A 31 14.31 6.10 20.63
N VAL A 32 14.18 6.59 19.39
CA VAL A 32 14.32 5.77 18.18
C VAL A 32 15.78 5.46 17.85
N THR A 33 16.72 6.31 18.29
CA THR A 33 18.17 6.10 18.08
C THR A 33 18.79 5.01 18.96
N LYS A 34 18.02 4.38 19.85
CA LYS A 34 18.52 3.33 20.77
C LYS A 34 18.10 1.90 20.43
N LEU A 35 17.22 1.67 19.44
CA LEU A 35 16.89 0.32 18.98
C LEU A 35 17.55 0.05 17.63
N LEU A 36 18.53 -0.86 17.64
CA LEU A 36 19.26 -1.42 16.50
C LEU A 36 20.29 -0.46 15.89
N ALA A 37 21.57 -0.72 16.18
CA ALA A 37 22.65 -0.17 15.39
C ALA A 37 22.46 -0.59 13.92
N LEU A 38 22.15 0.38 13.05
CA LEU A 38 22.04 0.13 11.61
C LEU A 38 23.38 -0.43 11.11
N PRO A 39 23.38 -1.46 10.24
CA PRO A 39 24.62 -2.01 9.73
C PRO A 39 25.40 -0.93 8.96
N ALA A 40 26.73 -1.01 9.00
CA ALA A 40 27.63 0.02 8.48
C ALA A 40 27.45 0.35 6.98
N ASN A 41 26.74 -0.51 6.23
CA ASN A 41 26.41 -0.36 4.83
C ASN A 41 24.97 0.14 4.55
N TYR A 42 24.22 0.56 5.58
CA TYR A 42 22.82 0.98 5.43
C TYR A 42 22.61 2.06 4.36
N VAL A 43 23.53 3.03 4.25
CA VAL A 43 23.47 4.09 3.22
C VAL A 43 23.60 3.52 1.80
N GLN A 44 24.42 2.49 1.62
CA GLN A 44 24.64 1.84 0.32
C GLN A 44 23.45 0.95 -0.05
N LEU A 45 22.85 0.26 0.94
CA LEU A 45 21.60 -0.48 0.78
C LEU A 45 20.46 0.48 0.42
N LEU A 46 20.36 1.62 1.10
CA LEU A 46 19.36 2.67 0.86
C LEU A 46 19.51 3.29 -0.55
N ALA A 47 20.74 3.51 -1.03
CA ALA A 47 21.01 3.98 -2.39
C ALA A 47 20.60 2.93 -3.46
N GLY A 48 20.73 1.64 -3.16
CA GLY A 48 20.21 0.56 -3.99
C GLY A 48 18.67 0.54 -4.06
N VAL A 49 18.01 0.84 -2.93
CA VAL A 49 16.53 0.94 -2.82
C VAL A 49 16.00 2.12 -3.62
N LEU A 50 16.54 3.31 -3.38
CA LEU A 50 16.03 4.56 -3.95
C LEU A 50 16.36 4.73 -5.44
N GLY A 51 17.30 3.93 -5.95
CA GLY A 51 17.93 4.17 -7.25
C GLY A 51 18.86 5.37 -7.21
N THR A 52 19.87 5.36 -8.08
CA THR A 52 20.84 6.46 -8.20
C THR A 52 20.44 7.51 -9.24
N LYS A 53 19.37 7.24 -10.00
CA LYS A 53 18.88 8.11 -11.07
C LYS A 53 17.44 8.53 -10.80
N PRO A 54 17.12 9.83 -10.87
CA PRO A 54 15.76 10.32 -10.79
C PRO A 54 14.90 9.73 -11.92
N PRO A 55 13.58 9.54 -11.71
CA PRO A 55 12.67 9.16 -12.78
C PRO A 55 12.76 10.14 -13.95
N THR A 56 12.70 9.64 -15.18
CA THR A 56 12.72 10.47 -16.39
C THR A 56 11.64 11.57 -16.30
N GLY A 57 12.06 12.84 -16.37
CA GLY A 57 11.16 14.00 -16.24
C GLY A 57 10.99 14.57 -14.82
N ALA A 58 11.58 13.96 -13.78
CA ALA A 58 11.66 14.58 -12.47
C ALA A 58 12.69 15.73 -12.47
N LYS A 59 12.34 16.86 -11.83
CA LYS A 59 13.23 18.01 -11.57
C LYS A 59 14.01 17.79 -10.27
N VAL A 60 14.66 16.64 -10.18
CA VAL A 60 15.48 16.20 -9.06
C VAL A 60 16.74 15.59 -9.65
N LEU A 61 17.92 16.02 -9.24
CA LEU A 61 19.19 15.60 -9.83
C LEU A 61 19.78 14.38 -9.12
N ASN A 62 19.52 14.22 -7.81
CA ASN A 62 20.04 13.13 -6.99
C ASN A 62 19.23 12.94 -5.69
N ALA A 63 19.57 11.90 -4.92
CA ALA A 63 18.92 11.55 -3.66
C ALA A 63 19.02 12.65 -2.59
N ALA A 64 20.14 13.39 -2.51
CA ALA A 64 20.30 14.46 -1.54
C ALA A 64 19.36 15.65 -1.85
N GLU A 65 19.19 15.98 -3.12
CA GLU A 65 18.23 16.99 -3.55
C GLU A 65 16.78 16.54 -3.27
N LEU A 66 16.47 15.26 -3.52
CA LEU A 66 15.16 14.68 -3.21
C LEU A 66 14.84 14.81 -1.71
N GLN A 67 15.78 14.39 -0.86
CA GLN A 67 15.65 14.48 0.59
C GLN A 67 15.48 15.93 1.06
N LYS A 68 16.23 16.87 0.50
CA LYS A 68 16.10 18.30 0.81
C LYS A 68 14.71 18.82 0.44
N LYS A 69 14.22 18.55 -0.77
CA LYS A 69 12.90 19.00 -1.25
C LYS A 69 11.76 18.37 -0.44
N LEU A 70 11.82 17.06 -0.20
CA LEU A 70 10.84 16.37 0.63
C LEU A 70 10.87 16.87 2.08
N GLY A 71 12.06 17.08 2.66
CA GLY A 71 12.21 17.66 4.00
C GLY A 71 11.56 19.04 4.12
N ALA A 72 11.70 19.90 3.10
CA ALA A 72 11.06 21.21 3.09
C ALA A 72 9.52 21.15 3.00
N ILE A 73 8.95 20.04 2.53
CA ILE A 73 7.50 19.83 2.44
C ILE A 73 6.96 19.15 3.70
N TRP A 74 7.67 18.13 4.18
CA TRP A 74 7.18 17.21 5.21
C TRP A 74 7.63 17.59 6.63
N ASN A 75 8.79 18.24 6.81
CA ASN A 75 9.34 18.62 8.12
C ASN A 75 8.93 20.02 8.60
N THR A 76 7.94 20.66 7.96
CA THR A 76 7.39 21.93 8.46
C THR A 76 6.56 21.64 9.71
N GLY A 77 6.98 22.16 10.87
CA GLY A 77 6.34 21.92 12.17
C GLY A 77 4.83 22.21 12.15
N GLY A 78 4.05 21.28 12.69
CA GLY A 78 2.58 21.33 12.70
C GLY A 78 1.93 20.08 12.11
N GLY A 79 2.19 18.91 12.68
CA GLY A 79 1.53 17.65 12.31
C GLY A 79 1.51 17.30 10.81
N THR A 80 0.73 16.28 10.45
CA THR A 80 0.51 15.87 9.06
C THR A 80 -0.49 16.78 8.32
N GLY A 81 -0.90 17.91 8.91
CA GLY A 81 -2.22 18.56 8.77
C GLY A 81 -2.65 19.12 7.41
N ASP A 82 -1.97 18.77 6.32
CA ASP A 82 -2.43 19.01 4.96
C ASP A 82 -1.76 18.00 4.00
N PHE A 83 -2.20 16.74 4.04
CA PHE A 83 -1.66 15.69 3.17
C PHE A 83 -1.75 16.09 1.69
N TYR A 84 -2.92 16.58 1.26
CA TYR A 84 -3.17 16.94 -0.13
C TYR A 84 -2.34 18.14 -0.59
N GLY A 85 -2.23 19.20 0.21
CA GLY A 85 -1.37 20.33 -0.14
C GLY A 85 0.11 19.97 -0.15
N LYS A 86 0.55 19.02 0.70
CA LYS A 86 1.91 18.47 0.62
C LYS A 86 2.12 17.65 -0.65
N VAL A 87 1.15 16.87 -1.12
CA VAL A 87 1.19 16.19 -2.43
C VAL A 87 1.24 17.20 -3.58
N GLN A 88 0.39 18.23 -3.56
CA GLN A 88 0.40 19.30 -4.57
C GLN A 88 1.75 20.01 -4.62
N ARG A 89 2.38 20.27 -3.46
CA ARG A 89 3.73 20.84 -3.41
C ARG A 89 4.76 19.94 -4.09
N GLN A 90 4.70 18.62 -3.90
CA GLN A 90 5.61 17.70 -4.59
C GLN A 90 5.46 17.76 -6.11
N ILE A 91 4.24 17.84 -6.62
CA ILE A 91 3.96 18.02 -8.06
C ILE A 91 4.53 19.37 -8.54
N SER A 92 4.23 20.46 -7.84
CA SER A 92 4.67 21.81 -8.21
C SER A 92 6.21 21.96 -8.24
N GLN A 93 6.91 21.25 -7.36
CA GLN A 93 8.37 21.23 -7.29
C GLN A 93 9.01 20.27 -8.30
N GLY A 94 8.20 19.57 -9.11
CA GLY A 94 8.65 18.58 -10.10
C GLY A 94 9.30 17.36 -9.47
N ILE A 95 9.00 17.04 -8.21
CA ILE A 95 9.45 15.81 -7.55
C ILE A 95 8.78 14.60 -8.20
N ILE A 96 7.48 14.74 -8.44
CA ILE A 96 6.69 13.81 -9.23
C ILE A 96 6.75 14.29 -10.69
N PRO A 97 7.28 13.49 -11.64
CA PRO A 97 7.27 13.87 -13.05
C PRO A 97 5.84 14.12 -13.53
N SER A 98 5.61 15.16 -14.31
CA SER A 98 4.31 15.38 -14.97
C SER A 98 3.90 14.21 -15.89
N GLY A 99 4.89 13.47 -16.43
CA GLY A 99 4.67 12.23 -17.16
C GLY A 99 4.12 11.09 -16.30
N LEU A 100 4.43 11.01 -15.00
CA LEU A 100 3.81 10.02 -14.10
C LEU A 100 2.31 10.30 -13.91
N LEU A 101 1.90 11.57 -13.98
CA LEU A 101 0.50 11.99 -14.00
C LEU A 101 -0.17 11.78 -15.37
N SER A 102 0.60 11.65 -16.46
CA SER A 102 0.03 11.30 -17.76
C SER A 102 -0.48 9.86 -17.80
N SER A 103 0.07 8.94 -16.98
CA SER A 103 -0.47 7.59 -16.78
C SER A 103 -1.82 7.60 -16.04
N PHE A 104 -2.08 8.64 -15.22
CA PHE A 104 -3.41 8.89 -14.64
C PHE A 104 -4.44 9.41 -15.68
N GLN A 105 -4.05 9.70 -16.93
CA GLN A 105 -4.99 10.04 -18.01
C GLN A 105 -5.91 8.88 -18.41
N GLY A 106 -5.71 7.68 -17.86
CA GLY A 106 -6.62 6.53 -18.03
C GLY A 106 -8.04 6.72 -17.46
N LEU A 107 -8.33 7.84 -16.77
CA LEU A 107 -9.68 8.17 -16.30
C LEU A 107 -10.09 9.64 -16.49
N LEU A 108 -9.21 10.45 -17.07
CA LEU A 108 -9.49 11.83 -17.43
C LEU A 108 -9.31 11.92 -18.93
N GLY A 109 -10.36 11.48 -19.64
CA GLY A 109 -10.42 11.56 -21.09
C GLY A 109 -9.95 12.92 -21.58
N THR A 110 -9.20 12.90 -22.66
CA THR A 110 -8.75 14.06 -23.43
C THR A 110 -9.92 15.00 -23.72
N GLY A 111 -10.13 16.03 -22.91
CA GLY A 111 -11.22 16.96 -23.15
C GLY A 111 -11.55 17.82 -21.94
N LEU A 112 -11.39 19.13 -22.14
CA LEU A 112 -12.01 20.22 -21.39
C LEU A 112 -13.24 19.79 -20.56
N LEU A 113 -13.12 19.79 -19.22
CA LEU A 113 -14.21 19.87 -18.24
C LEU A 113 -15.55 19.21 -18.66
N GLY A 114 -15.51 17.98 -19.18
CA GLY A 114 -16.69 17.24 -19.61
C GLY A 114 -17.31 16.49 -18.44
N SER A 115 -18.31 17.09 -17.81
CA SER A 115 -19.30 16.48 -16.89
C SER A 115 -18.89 15.16 -16.23
N LEU A 116 -18.24 15.29 -15.08
CA LEU A 116 -18.06 14.23 -14.10
C LEU A 116 -19.45 13.72 -13.64
N ASP A 117 -19.88 12.56 -14.15
CA ASP A 117 -20.92 11.76 -13.49
C ASP A 117 -20.31 11.08 -12.24
N LEU A 118 -20.07 11.91 -11.22
CA LEU A 118 -19.59 11.51 -9.89
C LEU A 118 -20.66 10.77 -9.08
N ALA A 119 -21.92 10.84 -9.49
CA ALA A 119 -23.04 10.23 -8.77
C ALA A 119 -23.22 8.74 -9.13
N GLY A 120 -22.79 8.31 -10.32
CA GLY A 120 -23.05 6.95 -10.81
C GLY A 120 -21.92 5.93 -10.66
N ASN A 121 -20.66 6.32 -10.46
CA ASN A 121 -19.52 5.40 -10.64
C ASN A 121 -18.27 5.70 -9.77
N ALA A 122 -18.41 5.68 -8.43
CA ALA A 122 -17.26 5.79 -7.52
C ALA A 122 -16.15 4.75 -7.79
N ASN A 123 -16.51 3.56 -8.30
CA ASN A 123 -15.57 2.49 -8.70
C ASN A 123 -14.62 2.87 -9.84
N LYS A 124 -14.81 4.02 -10.50
CA LYS A 124 -13.89 4.52 -11.52
C LYS A 124 -12.72 5.30 -10.95
N LEU A 125 -12.84 5.88 -9.74
CA LEU A 125 -11.83 6.80 -9.18
C LEU A 125 -10.48 6.12 -8.86
N VAL A 126 -10.48 4.81 -8.56
CA VAL A 126 -9.26 4.05 -8.25
C VAL A 126 -9.33 2.68 -8.93
N ALA A 127 -8.69 2.55 -10.09
CA ALA A 127 -8.64 1.32 -10.88
C ALA A 127 -7.19 0.97 -11.26
N PRO A 128 -6.85 -0.32 -11.44
CA PRO A 128 -5.52 -0.70 -11.90
C PRO A 128 -5.22 -0.09 -13.25
N ILE A 129 -4.08 0.61 -13.36
CA ILE A 129 -3.63 1.23 -14.62
C ILE A 129 -2.62 0.32 -15.33
N ASN A 130 -1.83 -0.44 -14.57
CA ASN A 130 -0.79 -1.31 -15.08
C ASN A 130 -1.16 -2.79 -14.90
N ALA A 131 -0.65 -3.66 -15.78
CA ALA A 131 -0.87 -5.11 -15.66
C ALA A 131 -0.37 -5.69 -14.33
N ILE A 132 0.68 -5.11 -13.76
CA ILE A 132 1.25 -5.48 -12.46
C ILE A 132 0.24 -5.27 -11.30
N ASP A 133 -0.77 -4.42 -11.51
CA ASP A 133 -1.82 -4.07 -10.55
C ASP A 133 -3.14 -4.82 -10.84
N SER A 134 -3.14 -5.80 -11.74
CA SER A 134 -4.33 -6.59 -12.09
C SER A 134 -4.99 -7.19 -10.84
N ILE A 135 -6.32 -7.01 -10.75
CA ILE A 135 -7.18 -7.61 -9.71
C ILE A 135 -7.84 -8.92 -10.18
N ASN A 136 -7.56 -9.36 -11.41
CA ASN A 136 -8.17 -10.52 -12.07
C ASN A 136 -7.09 -11.47 -12.61
N ASN A 137 -6.28 -12.03 -11.72
CA ASN A 137 -5.18 -12.93 -12.07
C ASN A 137 -5.66 -14.39 -12.16
N ASN A 138 -5.11 -15.15 -13.10
CA ASN A 138 -5.37 -16.58 -13.21
C ASN A 138 -4.30 -17.39 -12.47
N ASN A 139 -4.67 -17.97 -11.33
CA ASN A 139 -3.80 -18.79 -10.49
C ASN A 139 -4.30 -20.24 -10.47
N PRO A 140 -3.90 -21.09 -11.44
CA PRO A 140 -4.48 -22.43 -11.63
C PRO A 140 -3.96 -23.47 -10.64
N ARG A 141 -2.83 -23.22 -9.95
CA ARG A 141 -2.23 -24.20 -9.04
C ARG A 141 -3.08 -24.32 -7.78
N ASN A 142 -3.42 -25.56 -7.42
CA ASN A 142 -4.17 -25.84 -6.19
C ASN A 142 -3.21 -26.29 -5.08
N PRO A 143 -3.45 -25.85 -3.82
CA PRO A 143 -2.81 -26.44 -2.65
C PRO A 143 -3.09 -27.94 -2.55
N ALA A 144 -2.14 -28.71 -2.00
CA ALA A 144 -2.33 -30.16 -1.79
C ALA A 144 -3.41 -30.49 -0.76
N LYS A 145 -3.64 -29.58 0.20
CA LYS A 145 -4.71 -29.66 1.20
C LYS A 145 -5.67 -28.50 0.98
N ALA A 146 -6.97 -28.76 1.05
CA ALA A 146 -7.98 -27.71 0.93
C ALA A 146 -7.76 -26.63 2.00
N ILE A 147 -7.85 -25.36 1.59
CA ILE A 147 -7.72 -24.19 2.46
C ILE A 147 -8.99 -23.34 2.52
N TRP A 148 -9.97 -23.66 1.68
CA TRP A 148 -11.28 -23.03 1.57
C TRP A 148 -12.35 -24.14 1.58
N PRO A 149 -13.52 -23.96 2.22
CA PRO A 149 -14.02 -22.75 2.87
C PRO A 149 -13.36 -22.45 4.23
N ARG A 150 -12.57 -23.37 4.76
CA ARG A 150 -11.78 -23.20 5.99
C ARG A 150 -10.57 -24.11 5.95
N LYS A 151 -9.41 -23.64 6.43
CA LYS A 151 -8.21 -24.47 6.59
C LYS A 151 -8.17 -25.13 7.95
N ASP A 152 -8.57 -24.39 8.99
CA ASP A 152 -8.69 -24.88 10.37
C ASP A 152 -10.11 -24.65 10.90
N PRO A 153 -10.66 -25.52 11.77
CA PRO A 153 -11.98 -25.30 12.38
C PRO A 153 -12.12 -24.00 13.20
N ALA A 154 -11.01 -23.44 13.69
CA ALA A 154 -10.99 -22.19 14.44
C ALA A 154 -10.86 -20.93 13.54
N ASP A 155 -10.66 -21.11 12.24
CA ASP A 155 -10.66 -19.98 11.30
C ASP A 155 -12.07 -19.39 11.16
N ALA A 156 -12.15 -18.06 11.08
CA ALA A 156 -13.37 -17.37 10.71
C ALA A 156 -13.85 -17.80 9.31
N PRO A 157 -15.17 -17.79 9.05
CA PRO A 157 -15.68 -18.07 7.72
C PRO A 157 -15.31 -16.95 6.75
N TYR A 158 -14.96 -17.30 5.51
CA TYR A 158 -14.89 -16.34 4.42
C TYR A 158 -16.30 -15.95 3.97
N THR A 159 -16.53 -14.67 3.70
CA THR A 159 -17.73 -14.17 3.02
C THR A 159 -17.57 -14.19 1.50
N LEU A 160 -16.32 -14.19 1.02
CA LEU A 160 -15.96 -14.22 -0.39
C LEU A 160 -15.82 -15.65 -0.94
N THR A 161 -16.11 -15.80 -2.23
CA THR A 161 -15.84 -17.06 -2.95
C THR A 161 -14.32 -17.27 -3.11
N GLU A 162 -13.89 -18.53 -3.22
CA GLU A 162 -12.48 -18.85 -3.45
C GLU A 162 -11.92 -18.17 -4.71
N SER A 163 -12.74 -18.06 -5.78
CA SER A 163 -12.33 -17.36 -7.01
C SER A 163 -12.05 -15.88 -6.77
N GLN A 164 -12.94 -15.20 -6.04
CA GLN A 164 -12.74 -13.79 -5.66
C GLN A 164 -11.47 -13.62 -4.81
N LEU A 165 -11.25 -14.50 -3.83
CA LEU A 165 -10.07 -14.45 -2.97
C LEU A 165 -8.77 -14.72 -3.73
N ARG A 166 -8.78 -15.65 -4.68
CA ARG A 166 -7.58 -16.11 -5.39
C ARG A 166 -7.13 -15.17 -6.50
N GLN A 167 -8.06 -14.50 -7.19
CA GLN A 167 -7.75 -13.68 -8.36
C GLN A 167 -6.96 -12.39 -8.03
N VAL A 168 -6.97 -11.94 -6.77
CA VAL A 168 -6.26 -10.71 -6.37
C VAL A 168 -4.75 -10.91 -6.19
N ILE A 169 -4.30 -12.17 -6.18
CA ILE A 169 -2.91 -12.53 -5.92
C ILE A 169 -2.15 -12.46 -7.25
N PHE A 170 -1.21 -11.52 -7.36
CA PHE A 170 -0.31 -11.47 -8.50
C PHE A 170 0.90 -12.36 -8.23
N ILE A 171 1.06 -13.40 -9.04
CA ILE A 171 2.22 -14.30 -9.01
C ILE A 171 3.07 -14.03 -10.26
N PRO A 172 4.31 -13.49 -10.12
CA PRO A 172 5.19 -13.29 -11.25
C PRO A 172 5.53 -14.59 -11.97
N GLN A 173 5.78 -14.52 -13.28
CA GLN A 173 6.26 -15.68 -14.05
C GLN A 173 7.60 -16.22 -13.52
N THR A 174 8.38 -15.38 -12.84
CA THR A 174 9.65 -15.75 -12.20
C THR A 174 9.50 -16.42 -10.84
N PHE A 175 8.27 -16.56 -10.33
CA PHE A 175 8.00 -17.23 -9.06
C PHE A 175 8.35 -18.72 -9.17
N THR A 176 9.13 -19.21 -8.21
CA THR A 176 9.79 -20.52 -8.26
C THR A 176 9.06 -21.61 -7.47
N TYR A 177 7.89 -21.28 -6.91
CA TYR A 177 7.00 -22.19 -6.22
C TYR A 177 7.70 -23.06 -5.16
N GLY A 178 8.36 -22.42 -4.20
CA GLY A 178 8.99 -23.11 -3.09
C GLY A 178 10.44 -23.55 -3.35
N THR A 179 11.08 -23.12 -4.44
CA THR A 179 12.55 -23.19 -4.50
C THR A 179 13.16 -22.13 -3.56
N LYS A 180 12.58 -20.93 -3.57
CA LYS A 180 12.87 -19.82 -2.64
C LYS A 180 11.70 -19.64 -1.66
N PRO A 181 11.92 -19.12 -0.44
CA PRO A 181 10.83 -18.83 0.49
C PRO A 181 9.94 -17.69 -0.07
N PRO A 182 8.61 -17.85 -0.07
CA PRO A 182 7.71 -16.83 -0.60
C PRO A 182 7.67 -15.59 0.31
N VAL A 183 7.55 -14.42 -0.31
CA VAL A 183 7.33 -13.14 0.38
C VAL A 183 6.06 -12.51 -0.17
N ILE A 184 5.04 -12.34 0.69
CA ILE A 184 3.75 -11.77 0.31
C ILE A 184 3.74 -10.29 0.66
N PHE A 185 3.51 -9.45 -0.34
CA PHE A 185 3.41 -8.00 -0.18
C PHE A 185 1.94 -7.55 -0.11
N ILE A 186 1.60 -6.82 0.94
CA ILE A 186 0.23 -6.32 1.21
C ILE A 186 0.22 -4.78 1.09
N PRO A 187 -0.54 -4.19 0.15
CA PRO A 187 -0.53 -2.75 -0.09
C PRO A 187 -1.19 -1.95 1.06
N GLY A 188 -1.18 -0.63 0.93
CA GLY A 188 -1.86 0.30 1.82
C GLY A 188 -3.15 0.88 1.24
N THR A 189 -3.83 1.72 2.03
CA THR A 189 -5.07 2.40 1.63
C THR A 189 -4.91 3.19 0.33
N GLY A 190 -5.81 2.94 -0.62
CA GLY A 190 -5.92 3.69 -1.88
C GLY A 190 -4.96 3.27 -2.98
N VAL A 191 -4.19 2.18 -2.81
CA VAL A 191 -3.20 1.73 -3.78
C VAL A 191 -3.20 0.21 -4.00
N TYR A 192 -2.61 -0.23 -5.11
CA TYR A 192 -2.36 -1.63 -5.46
C TYR A 192 -0.92 -2.07 -5.13
N GLY A 193 -0.69 -3.37 -5.00
CA GLY A 193 0.61 -3.91 -4.57
C GLY A 193 1.74 -3.65 -5.57
N GLY A 194 1.45 -3.76 -6.87
CA GLY A 194 2.45 -3.59 -7.92
C GLY A 194 3.02 -2.16 -7.95
N GLU A 195 2.18 -1.14 -8.02
CA GLU A 195 2.58 0.27 -7.98
C GLU A 195 3.25 0.65 -6.66
N THR A 196 2.79 0.08 -5.53
CA THR A 196 3.33 0.37 -4.21
C THR A 196 4.75 -0.13 -4.06
N PHE A 197 5.00 -1.39 -4.43
CA PHE A 197 6.25 -2.06 -4.06
C PHE A 197 7.29 -2.14 -5.18
N SER A 198 6.87 -2.11 -6.46
CA SER A 198 7.79 -2.17 -7.60
C SER A 198 8.95 -1.16 -7.58
N PRO A 199 8.81 0.09 -7.08
CA PRO A 199 9.94 1.00 -7.02
C PRO A 199 10.86 0.80 -5.80
N ASN A 200 10.54 -0.11 -4.87
CA ASN A 200 11.24 -0.23 -3.57
C ASN A 200 11.59 -1.67 -3.16
N LEU A 201 10.97 -2.23 -2.12
CA LEU A 201 11.29 -3.53 -1.52
C LEU A 201 11.08 -4.69 -2.51
N LEU A 202 10.08 -4.62 -3.40
CA LEU A 202 9.90 -5.64 -4.43
C LEU A 202 11.13 -5.69 -5.36
N LYS A 203 11.68 -4.53 -5.75
CA LYS A 203 12.89 -4.46 -6.59
C LYS A 203 14.09 -5.09 -5.90
N LEU A 204 14.27 -4.89 -4.60
CA LEU A 204 15.38 -5.45 -3.84
C LEU A 204 15.27 -6.96 -3.63
N LEU A 205 14.05 -7.44 -3.41
CA LEU A 205 13.76 -8.84 -3.15
C LEU A 205 13.48 -9.63 -4.44
N SER A 206 13.49 -8.96 -5.59
CA SER A 206 13.49 -9.58 -6.90
C SER A 206 14.87 -10.16 -7.21
N ASN A 207 14.90 -11.39 -7.74
CA ASN A 207 16.12 -12.06 -8.21
C ASN A 207 17.19 -12.34 -7.13
N VAL A 208 16.80 -12.45 -5.86
CA VAL A 208 17.68 -12.91 -4.78
C VAL A 208 17.39 -14.38 -4.44
N PRO A 209 18.37 -15.15 -3.91
CA PRO A 209 18.17 -16.58 -3.62
C PRO A 209 17.31 -16.86 -2.39
N TYR A 210 16.98 -15.85 -1.59
CA TYR A 210 16.30 -15.98 -0.30
C TYR A 210 14.90 -15.32 -0.26
N ALA A 211 14.34 -14.93 -1.41
CA ALA A 211 12.99 -14.38 -1.46
C ALA A 211 12.30 -14.68 -2.79
N ASP A 212 11.00 -14.95 -2.73
CA ASP A 212 10.14 -15.12 -3.90
C ASP A 212 8.90 -14.23 -3.78
N PRO A 213 8.98 -12.99 -4.31
CA PRO A 213 7.91 -12.02 -4.15
C PRO A 213 6.61 -12.39 -4.89
N VAL A 214 5.48 -12.20 -4.19
CA VAL A 214 4.12 -12.10 -4.73
C VAL A 214 3.43 -10.94 -4.04
N TRP A 215 2.40 -10.35 -4.63
CA TRP A 215 1.69 -9.22 -4.02
C TRP A 215 0.19 -9.29 -4.23
N LEU A 216 -0.55 -8.58 -3.38
CA LEU A 216 -1.99 -8.48 -3.48
C LEU A 216 -2.42 -7.19 -4.16
N ASN A 217 -3.42 -7.31 -5.01
CA ASN A 217 -4.13 -6.19 -5.61
C ASN A 217 -5.61 -6.29 -5.18
N ILE A 218 -5.91 -5.82 -3.98
CA ILE A 218 -7.24 -5.97 -3.38
C ILE A 218 -8.24 -5.01 -4.08
N PRO A 219 -9.42 -5.48 -4.51
CA PRO A 219 -10.42 -4.67 -5.19
C PRO A 219 -10.81 -3.41 -4.41
N GLY A 220 -11.00 -2.30 -5.15
CA GLY A 220 -11.24 -0.98 -4.55
C GLY A 220 -10.00 -0.40 -3.86
N ALA A 221 -8.81 -0.97 -4.11
CA ALA A 221 -7.53 -0.52 -3.57
C ALA A 221 -7.59 -0.31 -2.05
N LEU A 222 -8.09 -1.33 -1.31
CA LEU A 222 -8.21 -1.32 0.14
C LEU A 222 -9.16 -0.26 0.74
N LEU A 223 -9.96 0.44 -0.07
CA LEU A 223 -10.94 1.44 0.41
C LEU A 223 -12.26 0.83 0.93
N ASN A 224 -12.47 -0.46 0.69
CA ASN A 224 -13.62 -1.20 1.21
C ASN A 224 -13.42 -1.58 2.69
N ASP A 225 -14.42 -2.25 3.29
CA ASP A 225 -14.36 -2.74 4.68
C ASP A 225 -13.06 -3.52 4.95
N ALA A 226 -12.28 -3.06 5.93
CA ALA A 226 -11.03 -3.69 6.35
C ALA A 226 -11.20 -5.17 6.75
N GLN A 227 -12.38 -5.56 7.25
CA GLN A 227 -12.68 -6.95 7.57
C GLN A 227 -12.68 -7.83 6.31
N ILE A 228 -13.29 -7.34 5.22
CA ILE A 228 -13.32 -8.01 3.92
C ILE A 228 -11.92 -7.96 3.28
N ASN A 229 -11.22 -6.84 3.39
CA ASN A 229 -9.84 -6.73 2.92
C ASN A 229 -8.93 -7.80 3.56
N SER A 230 -9.12 -8.06 4.84
CA SER A 230 -8.38 -9.06 5.61
C SER A 230 -8.66 -10.50 5.17
N GLU A 231 -9.84 -10.79 4.59
CA GLU A 231 -10.13 -12.11 4.02
C GLU A 231 -9.17 -12.44 2.87
N TYR A 232 -8.88 -11.47 2.00
CA TYR A 232 -7.91 -11.65 0.92
C TYR A 232 -6.51 -11.96 1.47
N VAL A 233 -6.11 -11.29 2.55
CA VAL A 233 -4.80 -11.51 3.20
C VAL A 233 -4.74 -12.91 3.82
N ALA A 234 -5.75 -13.32 4.58
CA ALA A 234 -5.82 -14.65 5.18
C ALA A 234 -5.78 -15.77 4.13
N TYR A 235 -6.56 -15.61 3.06
CA TYR A 235 -6.58 -16.58 1.97
C TYR A 235 -5.22 -16.62 1.24
N ALA A 236 -4.63 -15.46 0.93
CA ALA A 236 -3.35 -15.40 0.24
C ALA A 236 -2.22 -16.07 1.02
N ILE A 237 -2.16 -15.86 2.34
CA ILE A 237 -1.20 -16.56 3.21
C ILE A 237 -1.38 -18.06 3.04
N ASN A 238 -2.58 -18.58 3.25
CA ASN A 238 -2.81 -20.01 3.18
C ASN A 238 -2.61 -20.60 1.78
N TYR A 239 -2.97 -19.86 0.73
CA TYR A 239 -2.82 -20.25 -0.67
C TYR A 239 -1.35 -20.34 -1.08
N ILE A 240 -0.58 -19.28 -0.86
CA ILE A 240 0.84 -19.23 -1.24
C ILE A 240 1.63 -20.29 -0.48
N ASN A 241 1.41 -20.44 0.82
CA ASN A 241 2.06 -21.50 1.60
C ASN A 241 1.64 -22.89 1.13
N GLY A 242 0.37 -23.08 0.78
CA GLY A 242 -0.17 -24.34 0.28
C GLY A 242 0.34 -24.77 -1.10
N ILE A 243 0.63 -23.83 -2.00
CA ILE A 243 1.19 -24.14 -3.33
C ILE A 243 2.71 -24.22 -3.36
N THR A 244 3.40 -23.73 -2.32
CA THR A 244 4.87 -23.75 -2.20
C THR A 244 5.39 -24.76 -1.19
N ASN A 245 4.54 -25.26 -0.28
CA ASN A 245 4.94 -26.06 0.89
C ASN A 245 6.06 -25.40 1.71
N LYS A 246 6.08 -24.07 1.77
CA LYS A 246 6.96 -23.27 2.62
C LYS A 246 6.12 -22.34 3.47
N ASN A 247 6.69 -21.85 4.57
CA ASN A 247 6.16 -20.69 5.28
C ASN A 247 6.58 -19.41 4.55
N SER A 248 5.72 -18.41 4.59
CA SER A 248 5.90 -17.12 3.92
C SER A 248 6.36 -16.05 4.90
N SER A 249 7.14 -15.10 4.42
CA SER A 249 7.29 -13.80 5.10
C SER A 249 6.26 -12.82 4.56
N ILE A 250 5.78 -11.90 5.40
CA ILE A 250 4.84 -10.85 5.01
C ILE A 250 5.51 -9.49 5.12
N ILE A 251 5.41 -8.69 4.06
CA ILE A 251 5.78 -7.27 4.06
C ILE A 251 4.50 -6.49 3.79
N SER A 252 4.15 -5.56 4.67
CA SER A 252 2.96 -4.72 4.48
C SER A 252 3.29 -3.24 4.55
N TRP A 253 2.39 -2.42 4.03
CA TRP A 253 2.46 -0.97 4.16
C TRP A 253 1.13 -0.40 4.63
N SER A 254 1.16 0.55 5.58
CA SER A 254 -0.05 1.27 6.05
C SER A 254 -1.13 0.28 6.53
N GLN A 255 -2.37 0.44 6.07
CA GLN A 255 -3.51 -0.44 6.34
C GLN A 255 -3.24 -1.93 6.06
N GLY A 256 -2.36 -2.29 5.12
CA GLY A 256 -1.99 -3.69 4.92
C GLY A 256 -1.41 -4.35 6.18
N GLY A 257 -0.83 -3.55 7.09
CA GLY A 257 -0.45 -4.00 8.42
C GLY A 257 -1.66 -4.38 9.26
N LEU A 258 -2.66 -3.50 9.36
CA LEU A 258 -3.93 -3.76 10.03
C LEU A 258 -4.62 -5.01 9.46
N ASP A 259 -4.72 -5.13 8.13
CA ASP A 259 -5.38 -6.26 7.48
C ASP A 259 -4.67 -7.59 7.76
N THR A 260 -3.32 -7.56 7.79
CA THR A 260 -2.51 -8.74 8.15
C THR A 260 -2.72 -9.13 9.62
N GLN A 261 -2.73 -8.15 10.52
CA GLN A 261 -2.93 -8.41 11.95
C GLN A 261 -4.35 -8.94 12.24
N TRP A 262 -5.36 -8.44 11.52
CA TRP A 262 -6.72 -8.96 11.57
C TRP A 262 -6.78 -10.41 11.06
N ALA A 263 -6.12 -10.71 9.94
CA ALA A 263 -5.99 -12.07 9.42
C ALA A 263 -5.37 -13.02 10.45
N PHE A 264 -4.29 -12.62 11.13
CA PHE A 264 -3.70 -13.40 12.22
C PHE A 264 -4.67 -13.60 13.39
N THR A 265 -5.46 -12.60 13.71
CA THR A 265 -6.40 -12.66 14.84
C THR A 265 -7.54 -13.63 14.57
N PHE A 266 -8.17 -13.56 13.40
CA PHE A 266 -9.42 -14.27 13.09
C PHE A 266 -9.26 -15.52 12.20
N TRP A 267 -8.11 -15.72 11.55
CA TRP A 267 -7.73 -16.97 10.87
C TRP A 267 -6.47 -17.55 11.50
N PRO A 268 -6.55 -18.19 12.68
CA PRO A 268 -5.38 -18.68 13.41
C PRO A 268 -4.47 -19.61 12.59
N SER A 269 -5.00 -20.29 11.56
CA SER A 269 -4.22 -21.16 10.65
C SER A 269 -3.14 -20.44 9.85
N THR A 270 -3.19 -19.10 9.80
CA THR A 270 -2.19 -18.24 9.16
C THR A 270 -0.94 -18.06 10.05
N ARG A 271 -1.08 -18.11 11.38
CA ARG A 271 -0.01 -17.81 12.34
C ARG A 271 1.17 -18.76 12.20
N SER A 272 0.90 -20.06 12.05
CA SER A 272 1.94 -21.08 11.88
C SER A 272 2.48 -21.14 10.45
N ALA A 273 1.83 -20.47 9.49
CA ALA A 273 2.20 -20.44 8.08
C ALA A 273 3.08 -19.22 7.73
N VAL A 274 3.20 -18.25 8.64
CA VAL A 274 4.05 -17.07 8.48
C VAL A 274 5.28 -17.17 9.37
N SER A 275 6.47 -16.98 8.79
CA SER A 275 7.73 -16.95 9.56
C SER A 275 8.04 -15.56 10.11
N ASP A 276 7.78 -14.53 9.32
CA ASP A 276 8.14 -13.15 9.63
C ASP A 276 7.04 -12.19 9.19
N PHE A 277 6.76 -11.18 10.01
CA PHE A 277 5.88 -10.07 9.65
C PHE A 277 6.64 -8.75 9.79
N PHE A 278 6.82 -8.06 8.66
CA PHE A 278 7.53 -6.78 8.56
C PHE A 278 6.55 -5.67 8.12
N PRO A 279 5.84 -5.05 9.07
CA PRO A 279 4.91 -3.96 8.77
C PRO A 279 5.64 -2.61 8.66
N VAL A 280 5.46 -1.93 7.52
CA VAL A 280 6.01 -0.59 7.27
C VAL A 280 4.93 0.46 7.51
N SER A 281 5.15 1.31 8.51
CA SER A 281 4.19 2.35 8.94
C SER A 281 2.77 1.81 9.20
N PRO A 282 2.59 0.73 9.98
CA PRO A 282 1.26 0.19 10.25
C PRO A 282 0.45 1.11 11.15
N ASP A 283 -0.86 1.10 10.95
CA ASP A 283 -1.87 1.82 11.71
C ASP A 283 -2.69 0.87 12.60
N PHE A 284 -2.02 0.01 13.38
CA PHE A 284 -2.69 -0.96 14.27
C PHE A 284 -3.69 -0.33 15.26
N HIS A 285 -3.52 0.96 15.57
CA HIS A 285 -4.42 1.75 16.42
C HIS A 285 -5.13 2.87 15.63
N GLY A 286 -5.19 2.73 14.30
CA GLY A 286 -5.71 3.73 13.38
C GLY A 286 -4.91 5.04 13.41
N THR A 287 -5.59 6.12 13.02
CA THR A 287 -5.05 7.48 13.07
C THR A 287 -6.09 8.46 13.61
N VAL A 288 -5.65 9.40 14.46
CA VAL A 288 -6.51 10.50 14.93
C VAL A 288 -6.78 11.55 13.85
N LEU A 289 -6.11 11.44 12.70
CA LEU A 289 -6.13 12.41 11.61
C LEU A 289 -7.06 12.01 10.46
N ALA A 290 -7.79 10.88 10.60
CA ALA A 290 -8.68 10.39 9.55
C ALA A 290 -9.75 11.43 9.15
N ASN A 291 -10.22 12.23 10.11
CA ASN A 291 -11.24 13.27 9.87
C ASN A 291 -10.70 14.53 9.19
N VAL A 292 -9.38 14.63 8.99
CA VAL A 292 -8.70 15.78 8.35
C VAL A 292 -8.26 15.43 6.92
N LEU A 293 -8.45 14.16 6.51
CA LEU A 293 -8.23 13.63 5.16
C LEU A 293 -9.53 13.67 4.34
#